data_AF-A0A1B6D428-F1
#
_entry.id   AF-A0A1B6D428-F1
#
_cell.length_a   1.000
_cell.length_b   1.000
_cell.length_c   1.000
_cell.angle_alpha   90.00
_cell.angle_beta   90.00
_cell.angle_gamma   90.00
#
_symmetry.space_group_name_H-M   'P 1'
#
loop_
_entity.id
_entity.type
_entity.pdbx_description
1 polymer ?
#
loop_
_entity_poly.entity_id
_entity_poly.type
_entity_poly.pdbx_seq_one_letter_code
_entity_poly.pdbx_strand_id
1 'polypeptide(L)'
;KAGDTVHYVICEDGTKNPATQRAYHVDELKQSETLKIDIHYYLSQQIHPVVSRLCNPIEGIDDIRIAECLGLDTTSYKRAVQRKDAEEMTAWDKHVLSAKEKYKACEKFTFKCQNPECNANIVIDEPLRKNEFGATIFTLDRCVNTDCPMKPLHYLPYIQNRLSISMRTYIKKFYEGWLICEDPACPNRTRILPLKFLHNYPVCNLCEKGSLYREYTQKELYMQLCFFQQIFDIRKISLRISEDTLNAYGKLREMVERTLNQSNYSVINLTKLFQKVTSRPVKKEPLVKTEPGIKTEQMSFAISKTKII
;
A
#
# COMPACT_ATOMS: atom_id res chain seq x y z
N LYS A 1 -7.61 -31.29 -31.16
CA LYS A 1 -8.96 -30.81 -31.57
C LYS A 1 -9.65 -30.18 -30.36
N ALA A 2 -10.70 -29.37 -30.57
CA ALA A 2 -11.48 -28.86 -29.44
C ALA A 2 -12.04 -30.05 -28.64
N GLY A 3 -11.78 -30.09 -27.34
CA GLY A 3 -12.16 -31.19 -26.45
C GLY A 3 -11.07 -32.25 -26.19
N ASP A 4 -9.92 -32.19 -26.88
CA ASP A 4 -8.82 -33.12 -26.59
C ASP A 4 -8.06 -32.69 -25.33
N THR A 5 -7.65 -33.66 -24.51
CA THR A 5 -6.79 -33.44 -23.34
C THR A 5 -5.33 -33.52 -23.76
N VAL A 6 -4.53 -32.53 -23.33
CA VAL A 6 -3.09 -32.47 -23.62
C VAL A 6 -2.33 -32.71 -22.33
N HIS A 7 -1.46 -33.73 -22.32
CA HIS A 7 -0.59 -34.02 -21.18
C HIS A 7 0.68 -33.16 -21.28
N TYR A 8 1.01 -32.45 -20.20
CA TYR A 8 2.22 -31.63 -20.16
C TYR A 8 2.82 -31.59 -18.75
N VAL A 9 4.11 -31.30 -18.69
CA VAL A 9 4.89 -31.07 -17.47
C VAL A 9 5.78 -29.85 -17.64
N ILE A 10 6.00 -29.11 -16.55
CA ILE A 10 6.84 -27.91 -16.58
C ILE A 10 8.28 -28.31 -16.27
N CYS A 11 9.19 -27.94 -17.18
CA CYS A 11 10.59 -28.32 -17.12
C CYS A 11 11.53 -27.11 -17.05
N GLU A 12 12.70 -27.30 -16.45
CA GLU A 12 13.85 -26.42 -16.56
C GLU A 12 14.61 -26.73 -17.86
N ASP A 13 14.45 -25.86 -18.85
CA ASP A 13 15.07 -25.92 -20.18
C ASP A 13 16.31 -25.00 -20.28
N GLY A 14 16.71 -24.37 -19.17
CA GLY A 14 17.80 -23.38 -19.11
C GLY A 14 17.42 -21.99 -19.63
N THR A 15 16.17 -21.79 -20.08
CA THR A 15 15.66 -20.49 -20.51
C THR A 15 15.04 -19.72 -19.35
N LYS A 16 15.00 -18.39 -19.45
CA LYS A 16 14.29 -17.52 -18.49
C LYS A 16 12.82 -17.29 -18.89
N ASN A 17 12.26 -18.18 -19.71
CA ASN A 17 10.91 -18.03 -20.23
C ASN A 17 9.87 -18.30 -19.12
N PRO A 18 8.67 -17.70 -19.22
CA PRO A 18 7.58 -17.97 -18.30
C PRO A 18 7.20 -19.45 -18.32
N ALA A 19 6.70 -19.98 -17.21
CA ALA A 19 6.35 -21.41 -17.07
C ALA A 19 5.39 -21.91 -18.16
N THR A 20 4.49 -21.05 -18.66
CA THR A 20 3.58 -21.38 -19.76
C THR A 20 4.27 -21.73 -21.08
N GLN A 21 5.50 -21.24 -21.29
CA GLN A 21 6.32 -21.53 -22.47
C GLN A 21 7.34 -22.65 -22.22
N ARG A 22 7.41 -23.17 -20.99
CA ARG A 22 8.29 -24.28 -20.58
C ARG A 22 7.49 -25.56 -20.32
N ALA A 23 6.33 -25.68 -20.96
CA ALA A 23 5.47 -26.84 -20.88
C ALA A 23 5.84 -27.82 -22.00
N TYR A 24 6.29 -29.01 -21.61
CA TYR A 24 6.71 -30.09 -22.51
C TYR A 24 5.82 -31.31 -22.36
N HIS A 25 5.76 -32.16 -23.40
CA HIS A 25 5.03 -33.42 -23.30
C HIS A 25 5.80 -34.41 -22.42
N VAL A 26 5.08 -35.30 -21.73
CA VAL A 26 5.70 -36.31 -20.83
C VAL A 26 6.66 -37.23 -21.58
N ASP A 27 6.36 -37.52 -22.86
CA ASP A 27 7.20 -38.38 -23.69
C ASP A 27 8.50 -37.69 -24.13
N GLU A 28 8.47 -36.36 -24.36
CA GLU A 28 9.67 -35.58 -24.68
C GLU A 28 10.63 -35.53 -23.49
N LEU A 29 10.09 -35.44 -22.27
CA LEU A 29 10.89 -35.52 -21.04
C LEU A 29 11.56 -36.89 -20.88
N LYS A 30 10.86 -37.99 -21.21
CA LYS A 30 11.44 -39.34 -21.10
C LYS A 30 12.53 -39.60 -22.14
N GLN A 31 12.45 -38.94 -23.30
CA GLN A 31 13.38 -39.12 -24.41
C GLN A 31 14.62 -38.22 -24.31
N SER A 32 14.59 -37.19 -23.47
CA SER A 32 15.68 -36.22 -23.35
C SER A 32 16.38 -36.33 -21.98
N GLU A 33 17.71 -36.40 -21.99
CA GLU A 33 18.51 -36.44 -20.76
C GLU A 33 18.80 -35.04 -20.19
N THR A 34 18.53 -33.99 -20.98
CA THR A 34 18.86 -32.59 -20.64
C THR A 34 17.72 -31.85 -19.95
N LEU A 35 16.46 -32.24 -20.19
CA LEU A 35 15.29 -31.59 -19.61
C LEU A 35 15.03 -32.17 -18.21
N LYS A 36 14.91 -31.29 -17.22
CA LYS A 36 14.60 -31.66 -15.83
C LYS A 36 13.29 -31.02 -15.41
N ILE A 37 12.58 -31.67 -14.49
CA ILE A 37 11.32 -31.13 -13.95
C ILE A 37 11.63 -29.91 -13.08
N ASP A 38 10.85 -28.84 -13.26
CA ASP A 38 10.93 -27.63 -12.43
C ASP A 38 10.21 -27.87 -11.10
N ILE A 39 10.92 -28.47 -10.14
CA ILE A 39 10.37 -28.78 -8.79
C ILE A 39 9.87 -27.50 -8.10
N HIS A 40 10.58 -26.39 -8.27
CA HIS A 40 10.24 -25.11 -7.66
C HIS A 40 8.88 -24.59 -8.14
N TYR A 41 8.57 -24.73 -9.44
CA TYR A 41 7.25 -24.41 -9.98
C TYR A 41 6.13 -25.19 -9.29
N TYR A 42 6.28 -26.51 -9.15
CA TYR A 42 5.24 -27.35 -8.54
C TYR A 42 5.06 -27.03 -7.05
N LEU A 43 6.16 -26.82 -6.31
CA LEU A 43 6.10 -26.42 -4.91
C LEU A 43 5.37 -25.07 -4.73
N SER A 44 5.73 -24.07 -5.53
CA SER A 44 5.20 -22.71 -5.39
C SER A 44 3.80 -22.48 -5.98
N GLN A 45 3.47 -23.10 -7.11
CA GLN A 45 2.23 -22.83 -7.85
C GLN A 45 1.15 -23.91 -7.70
N GLN A 46 1.50 -25.12 -7.28
CA GLN A 46 0.53 -26.21 -7.12
C GLN A 46 0.39 -26.65 -5.66
N ILE A 47 1.50 -26.93 -4.97
CA ILE A 47 1.46 -27.47 -3.60
C ILE A 47 1.16 -26.36 -2.59
N HIS A 48 1.92 -25.25 -2.62
CA HIS A 48 1.76 -24.15 -1.67
C HIS A 48 0.33 -23.59 -1.63
N PRO A 49 -0.34 -23.26 -2.75
CA PRO A 49 -1.71 -22.72 -2.70
C PRO A 49 -2.73 -23.68 -2.08
N VAL A 50 -2.56 -24.99 -2.30
CA VAL A 50 -3.46 -26.03 -1.74
C VAL A 50 -3.24 -26.15 -0.23
N VAL A 51 -1.99 -26.22 0.22
CA VAL A 51 -1.65 -26.33 1.65
C VAL A 51 -2.03 -25.05 2.38
N SER A 52 -1.72 -23.88 1.82
CA SER A 52 -2.11 -22.57 2.35
C SER A 52 -3.62 -22.51 2.57
N ARG A 53 -4.44 -22.92 1.59
CA ARG A 53 -5.90 -22.93 1.75
C ARG A 53 -6.38 -23.84 2.88
N LEU A 54 -5.81 -25.03 3.02
CA LEU A 54 -6.19 -25.99 4.06
C LEU A 54 -5.77 -25.54 5.45
N CYS A 55 -4.62 -24.87 5.56
CA CYS A 55 -4.05 -24.41 6.82
C CYS A 55 -4.49 -22.99 7.21
N ASN A 56 -5.06 -22.21 6.29
CA ASN A 56 -5.54 -20.84 6.54
C ASN A 56 -6.41 -20.65 7.80
N PRO A 57 -7.34 -21.56 8.16
CA PRO A 57 -8.14 -21.41 9.38
C PRO A 57 -7.40 -21.79 10.68
N ILE A 58 -6.17 -22.32 10.60
CA ILE A 58 -5.41 -22.78 11.76
C ILE A 58 -4.61 -21.60 12.34
N GLU A 59 -4.92 -21.23 13.58
CA GLU A 59 -4.21 -20.17 14.28
C GLU A 59 -2.71 -20.48 14.42
N GLY A 60 -1.87 -19.49 14.13
CA GLY A 60 -0.42 -19.62 14.22
C GLY A 60 0.26 -20.26 13.01
N ILE A 61 -0.47 -20.64 11.96
CA ILE A 61 0.12 -21.03 10.68
C ILE A 61 -0.07 -19.90 9.67
N ASP A 62 1.02 -19.43 9.07
CA ASP A 62 1.02 -18.41 8.02
C ASP A 62 1.68 -18.91 6.73
N ASP A 63 1.43 -18.22 5.62
CA ASP A 63 2.00 -18.59 4.31
C ASP A 63 3.53 -18.60 4.30
N ILE A 64 4.16 -17.82 5.19
CA ILE A 64 5.62 -17.78 5.35
C ILE A 64 6.10 -19.11 5.95
N ARG A 65 5.53 -19.59 7.07
CA ARG A 65 5.89 -20.89 7.65
C ARG A 65 5.67 -22.03 6.68
N ILE A 66 4.57 -21.99 5.92
CA ILE A 66 4.31 -23.00 4.89
C ILE A 66 5.39 -22.95 3.80
N ALA A 67 5.77 -21.76 3.33
CA ALA A 67 6.85 -21.59 2.37
C ALA A 67 8.21 -22.06 2.91
N GLU A 68 8.52 -21.80 4.19
CA GLU A 68 9.74 -22.28 4.85
C GLU A 68 9.77 -23.82 4.90
N CYS A 69 8.66 -24.45 5.28
CA CYS A 69 8.52 -25.91 5.29
C CYS A 69 8.68 -26.53 3.90
N LEU A 70 8.27 -25.82 2.84
CA LEU A 70 8.41 -26.26 1.45
C LEU A 70 9.78 -25.91 0.84
N GLY A 71 10.65 -25.19 1.56
CA GLY A 71 11.96 -24.75 1.06
C GLY A 71 11.88 -23.64 0.00
N LEU A 72 10.79 -22.86 -0.01
CA LEU A 72 10.57 -21.75 -0.94
C LEU A 72 11.12 -20.43 -0.39
N ASP A 73 11.40 -19.47 -1.29
CA ASP A 73 11.81 -18.12 -0.88
C ASP A 73 10.64 -17.38 -0.19
N THR A 74 10.85 -17.01 1.08
CA THR A 74 9.85 -16.34 1.92
C THR A 74 9.62 -14.87 1.56
N THR A 75 10.49 -14.24 0.77
CA THR A 75 10.42 -12.79 0.51
C THR A 75 9.15 -12.38 -0.24
N SER A 76 8.67 -13.20 -1.17
CA SER A 76 7.44 -12.98 -1.94
C SER A 76 6.19 -13.10 -1.05
N TYR A 77 6.17 -14.08 -0.15
CA TYR A 77 5.05 -14.35 0.76
C TYR A 77 4.95 -13.34 1.90
N LYS A 78 6.07 -12.74 2.34
CA LYS A 78 6.11 -11.72 3.40
C LYS A 78 5.20 -10.54 3.13
N ARG A 79 5.09 -10.10 1.88
CA ARG A 79 4.22 -8.96 1.52
C ARG A 79 2.74 -9.33 1.57
N ALA A 80 2.39 -10.55 1.18
CA ALA A 80 1.02 -11.03 1.20
C ALA A 80 0.51 -11.19 2.65
N VAL A 81 1.30 -11.82 3.53
CA VAL A 81 0.96 -11.99 4.95
C VAL A 81 0.80 -10.64 5.65
N GLN A 82 1.74 -9.70 5.45
CA GLN A 82 1.64 -8.37 6.06
C GLN A 82 0.38 -7.59 5.64
N ARG A 83 -0.09 -7.78 4.40
CA ARG A 83 -1.33 -7.17 3.94
C ARG A 83 -2.55 -7.77 4.65
N LYS A 84 -2.58 -9.10 4.75
CA LYS A 84 -3.64 -9.84 5.43
C LYS A 84 -3.74 -9.45 6.91
N ASP A 85 -2.60 -9.46 7.62
CA ASP A 85 -2.53 -9.03 9.02
C ASP A 85 -3.06 -7.60 9.19
N ALA A 86 -2.67 -6.68 8.30
CA ALA A 86 -3.10 -5.28 8.36
C ALA A 86 -4.61 -5.09 8.13
N GLU A 87 -5.25 -6.02 7.41
CA GLU A 87 -6.71 -6.05 7.18
C GLU A 87 -7.46 -6.59 8.41
N GLU A 88 -6.93 -7.62 9.07
CA GLU A 88 -7.52 -8.25 10.27
C GLU A 88 -7.35 -7.40 11.55
N MET A 89 -6.36 -6.49 11.60
CA MET A 89 -6.16 -5.60 12.76
C MET A 89 -7.35 -4.68 13.07
N THR A 90 -7.75 -4.61 14.34
CA THR A 90 -8.83 -3.72 14.78
C THR A 90 -8.39 -2.24 14.79
N ALA A 91 -9.36 -1.33 14.90
CA ALA A 91 -9.08 0.10 15.01
C ALA A 91 -8.29 0.46 16.29
N TRP A 92 -8.46 -0.33 17.35
CA TRP A 92 -7.74 -0.17 18.62
C TRP A 92 -6.28 -0.58 18.49
N ASP A 93 -6.00 -1.72 17.85
CA ASP A 93 -4.63 -2.20 17.66
C ASP A 93 -3.78 -1.22 16.84
N LYS A 94 -4.40 -0.57 15.85
CA LYS A 94 -3.75 0.46 15.00
C LYS A 94 -3.37 1.73 15.75
N HIS A 95 -4.01 2.02 16.88
CA HIS A 95 -3.71 3.18 17.71
C HIS A 95 -2.52 2.95 18.65
N VAL A 96 -2.20 1.68 18.92
CA VAL A 96 -1.11 1.24 19.81
C VAL A 96 0.19 0.96 19.03
N LEU A 97 0.11 0.72 17.71
CA LEU A 97 1.28 0.48 16.87
C LEU A 97 2.24 1.68 16.83
N SER A 98 3.53 1.37 16.84
CA SER A 98 4.57 2.34 16.53
C SER A 98 4.45 2.81 15.07
N ALA A 99 4.90 4.03 14.77
CA ALA A 99 4.91 4.54 13.39
C ALA A 99 5.69 3.59 12.43
N LYS A 100 6.71 2.90 12.94
CA LYS A 100 7.52 1.94 12.19
C LYS A 100 6.74 0.69 11.76
N GLU A 101 5.90 0.16 12.64
CA GLU A 101 5.04 -0.99 12.32
C GLU A 101 3.90 -0.57 11.39
N LYS A 102 3.31 0.60 11.64
CA LYS A 102 2.21 1.15 10.83
C LYS A 102 2.57 1.32 9.35
N TYR A 103 3.80 1.72 9.04
CA TYR A 103 4.27 1.95 7.66
C TYR A 103 5.19 0.85 7.12
N LYS A 104 5.26 -0.32 7.77
CA LYS A 104 6.15 -1.43 7.37
C LYS A 104 5.93 -1.90 5.93
N ALA A 105 4.68 -1.92 5.48
CA ALA A 105 4.30 -2.32 4.12
C ALA A 105 4.45 -1.19 3.07
N CYS A 106 4.79 0.03 3.49
CA CYS A 106 4.98 1.17 2.59
C CYS A 106 6.36 1.13 1.93
N GLU A 107 6.42 1.58 0.69
CA GLU A 107 7.66 1.69 -0.07
C GLU A 107 8.42 2.96 0.33
N LYS A 108 9.71 2.83 0.62
CA LYS A 108 10.57 3.94 1.07
C LYS A 108 10.79 4.95 -0.06
N PHE A 109 10.92 6.22 0.30
CA PHE A 109 11.21 7.27 -0.69
C PHE A 109 12.69 7.23 -1.07
N THR A 110 12.99 7.19 -2.38
CA THR A 110 14.36 7.09 -2.88
C THR A 110 14.65 8.10 -3.98
N PHE A 111 15.85 8.70 -3.96
CA PHE A 111 16.33 9.59 -5.00
C PHE A 111 17.86 9.53 -5.12
N LYS A 112 18.40 9.96 -6.25
CA LYS A 112 19.84 9.96 -6.51
C LYS A 112 20.47 11.29 -6.14
N CYS A 113 21.68 11.23 -5.57
CA CYS A 113 22.50 12.41 -5.39
C CYS A 113 22.80 13.05 -6.75
N GLN A 114 22.71 14.39 -6.83
CA GLN A 114 22.96 15.14 -8.07
C GLN A 114 24.45 15.43 -8.32
N ASN A 115 25.34 15.06 -7.40
CA ASN A 115 26.77 15.13 -7.65
C ASN A 115 27.18 14.01 -8.63
N PRO A 116 27.72 14.32 -9.83
CA PRO A 116 28.13 13.32 -10.83
C PRO A 116 29.12 12.28 -10.31
N GLU A 117 30.01 12.66 -9.38
CA GLU A 117 31.02 11.76 -8.81
C GLU A 117 30.46 10.81 -7.75
N CYS A 118 29.31 11.15 -7.15
CA CYS A 118 28.73 10.35 -6.07
C CYS A 118 27.62 9.42 -6.59
N ASN A 119 26.62 9.98 -7.27
CA ASN A 119 25.43 9.28 -7.80
C ASN A 119 24.76 8.28 -6.82
N ALA A 120 24.97 8.44 -5.52
CA ALA A 120 24.49 7.51 -4.51
C ALA A 120 22.96 7.54 -4.41
N ASN A 121 22.36 6.37 -4.19
CA ASN A 121 20.92 6.26 -3.90
C ASN A 121 20.66 6.60 -2.44
N ILE A 122 19.95 7.71 -2.21
CA ILE A 122 19.54 8.17 -0.89
C ILE A 122 18.15 7.62 -0.62
N VAL A 123 18.01 6.87 0.47
CA VAL A 123 16.74 6.30 0.96
C VAL A 123 16.28 7.08 2.19
N ILE A 124 15.07 7.62 2.15
CA ILE A 124 14.43 8.27 3.29
C ILE A 124 13.37 7.33 3.86
N ASP A 125 13.64 6.88 5.08
CA ASP A 125 12.72 6.09 5.91
C ASP A 125 12.24 6.89 7.12
N GLU A 126 13.15 7.69 7.69
CA GLU A 126 12.90 8.60 8.81
C GLU A 126 13.51 9.98 8.49
N PRO A 127 13.03 11.05 9.14
CA PRO A 127 13.58 12.39 8.93
C PRO A 127 15.06 12.49 9.34
N LEU A 128 15.46 11.65 10.30
CA LEU A 128 16.80 11.57 10.87
C LEU A 128 17.47 10.26 10.45
N ARG A 129 18.79 10.28 10.30
CA ARG A 129 19.62 9.10 10.10
C ARG A 129 20.86 9.16 10.98
N LYS A 130 21.41 8.00 11.30
CA LYS A 130 22.73 7.90 11.94
C LYS A 130 23.82 7.91 10.88
N ASN A 131 24.87 8.67 11.13
CA ASN A 131 26.10 8.63 10.34
C ASN A 131 27.01 7.48 10.75
N GLU A 132 28.08 7.27 9.99
CA GLU A 132 29.16 6.32 10.29
C GLU A 132 29.75 6.51 11.70
N PHE A 133 29.79 7.76 12.17
CA PHE A 133 30.23 8.14 13.51
C PHE A 133 29.15 8.03 14.61
N GLY A 134 27.99 7.43 14.31
CA GLY A 134 26.88 7.27 15.26
C GLY A 134 26.08 8.54 15.58
N ALA A 135 26.48 9.70 15.07
CA ALA A 135 25.77 10.97 15.25
C ALA A 135 24.46 11.01 14.44
N THR A 136 23.40 11.53 15.07
CA THR A 136 22.09 11.74 14.44
C THR A 136 22.11 13.01 13.61
N ILE A 137 21.81 12.89 12.31
CA ILE A 137 21.73 14.02 11.38
C ILE A 137 20.43 14.00 10.57
N PHE A 138 20.05 15.15 10.02
CA PHE A 138 18.96 15.20 9.05
C PHE A 138 19.38 14.60 7.72
N THR A 139 18.49 13.82 7.12
CA THR A 139 18.76 13.14 5.85
C THR A 139 18.99 14.11 4.69
N LEU A 140 18.45 15.33 4.76
CA LEU A 140 18.65 16.37 3.74
C LEU A 140 19.89 17.25 3.96
N ASP A 141 20.52 17.21 5.14
CA ASP A 141 21.65 18.09 5.47
C ASP A 141 23.00 17.53 5.00
N ARG A 142 23.13 16.21 4.85
CA ARG A 142 24.34 15.56 4.31
C ARG A 142 23.99 14.39 3.41
N CYS A 143 24.82 14.18 2.39
CA CYS A 143 24.71 13.03 1.50
C CYS A 143 24.95 11.71 2.27
N VAL A 144 24.54 10.58 1.67
CA VAL A 144 24.87 9.24 2.20
C VAL A 144 26.36 8.97 2.11
N ASN A 145 26.99 9.39 1.00
CA ASN A 145 28.42 9.36 0.84
C ASN A 145 29.06 10.52 1.63
N THR A 146 29.96 10.20 2.55
CA THR A 146 30.68 11.14 3.42
C THR A 146 31.64 12.04 2.65
N ASP A 147 32.19 11.55 1.54
CA ASP A 147 33.11 12.31 0.67
C ASP A 147 32.39 13.29 -0.26
N CYS A 148 31.06 13.23 -0.34
CA CYS A 148 30.29 14.10 -1.22
C CYS A 148 30.07 15.48 -0.57
N PRO A 149 30.58 16.58 -1.18
CA PRO A 149 30.40 17.93 -0.63
C PRO A 149 28.98 18.47 -0.83
N MET A 150 28.19 17.87 -1.73
CA MET A 150 26.89 18.38 -2.12
C MET A 150 25.79 17.92 -1.14
N LYS A 151 25.18 18.89 -0.44
CA LYS A 151 24.04 18.63 0.45
C LYS A 151 22.74 18.48 -0.35
N PRO A 152 21.88 17.49 -0.02
CA PRO A 152 20.57 17.35 -0.65
C PRO A 152 19.70 18.61 -0.62
N LEU A 153 19.83 19.41 0.43
CA LEU A 153 19.16 20.70 0.58
C LEU A 153 19.38 21.65 -0.62
N HIS A 154 20.57 21.64 -1.25
CA HIS A 154 20.89 22.54 -2.36
C HIS A 154 20.12 22.23 -3.65
N TYR A 155 19.67 20.99 -3.82
CA TYR A 155 18.91 20.56 -5.00
C TYR A 155 17.46 20.17 -4.64
N LEU A 156 16.86 20.89 -3.69
CA LEU A 156 15.47 20.67 -3.27
C LEU A 156 14.44 20.57 -4.41
N PRO A 157 14.49 21.40 -5.48
CA PRO A 157 13.55 21.27 -6.61
C PRO A 157 13.61 19.89 -7.29
N TYR A 158 14.79 19.28 -7.38
CA TYR A 158 14.93 17.91 -7.89
C TYR A 158 14.22 16.91 -6.98
N ILE A 159 14.38 17.04 -5.65
CA ILE A 159 13.72 16.17 -4.67
C ILE A 159 12.19 16.33 -4.75
N GLN A 160 11.68 17.56 -4.89
CA GLN A 160 10.25 17.83 -5.11
C GLN A 160 9.72 17.16 -6.40
N ASN A 161 10.47 17.25 -7.49
CA ASN A 161 10.10 16.57 -8.74
C ASN A 161 10.08 15.05 -8.57
N ARG A 162 11.08 14.47 -7.90
CA ARG A 162 11.13 13.03 -7.61
C ARG A 162 9.99 12.58 -6.72
N LEU A 163 9.63 13.37 -5.70
CA LEU A 163 8.49 13.10 -4.83
C LEU A 163 7.17 13.17 -5.61
N SER A 164 7.02 14.15 -6.52
CA SER A 164 5.85 14.30 -7.38
C SER A 164 5.66 13.08 -8.28
N ILE A 165 6.73 12.63 -8.93
CA ILE A 165 6.73 11.44 -9.77
C ILE A 165 6.37 10.21 -8.93
N SER A 166 6.98 10.05 -7.76
CA SER A 166 6.74 8.91 -6.88
C SER A 166 5.26 8.83 -6.47
N MET A 167 4.67 9.93 -5.99
CA MET A 167 3.24 9.98 -5.65
C MET A 167 2.35 9.65 -6.85
N ARG A 168 2.65 10.23 -8.02
CA ARG A 168 1.89 9.95 -9.26
C ARG A 168 1.98 8.48 -9.68
N THR A 169 3.12 7.82 -9.47
CA THR A 169 3.28 6.39 -9.75
C THR A 169 2.35 5.54 -8.88
N TYR A 170 2.26 5.79 -7.57
CA TYR A 170 1.34 5.04 -6.70
C TYR A 170 -0.12 5.33 -7.00
N ILE A 171 -0.46 6.60 -7.31
CA ILE A 171 -1.80 6.97 -7.75
C ILE A 171 -2.15 6.23 -9.04
N LYS A 172 -1.24 6.22 -10.03
CA LYS A 172 -1.43 5.47 -11.27
C LYS A 172 -1.64 3.98 -11.00
N LYS A 173 -0.78 3.36 -10.17
CA LYS A 173 -0.90 1.95 -9.76
C LYS A 173 -2.28 1.62 -9.18
N PHE A 174 -2.85 2.54 -8.37
CA PHE A 174 -4.21 2.38 -7.85
C PHE A 174 -5.28 2.47 -8.94
N TYR A 175 -5.16 3.43 -9.85
CA TYR A 175 -6.12 3.62 -10.95
C TYR A 175 -5.95 2.62 -12.11
N GLU A 176 -4.88 1.83 -12.15
CA GLU A 176 -4.76 0.71 -13.08
C GLU A 176 -5.86 -0.34 -12.87
N GLY A 177 -6.41 -0.42 -11.65
CA GLY A 177 -7.63 -1.18 -11.34
C GLY A 177 -7.44 -2.69 -11.38
N TRP A 178 -6.24 -3.19 -11.09
CA TRP A 178 -5.97 -4.62 -11.03
C TRP A 178 -6.79 -5.32 -9.94
N LEU A 179 -7.44 -6.40 -10.33
CA LEU A 179 -8.23 -7.30 -9.49
C LEU A 179 -7.57 -8.68 -9.46
N ILE A 180 -7.54 -9.29 -8.29
CA ILE A 180 -7.04 -10.66 -8.05
C ILE A 180 -8.13 -11.49 -7.38
N CYS A 181 -8.16 -12.79 -7.66
CA CYS A 181 -9.06 -13.70 -6.98
C CYS A 181 -8.58 -13.99 -5.55
N GLU A 182 -9.52 -14.08 -4.62
CA GLU A 182 -9.26 -14.51 -3.24
C GLU A 182 -8.71 -15.92 -3.15
N ASP A 183 -9.14 -16.81 -4.05
CA ASP A 183 -8.71 -18.18 -4.04
C ASP A 183 -7.23 -18.29 -4.48
N PRO A 184 -6.30 -18.74 -3.62
CA PRO A 184 -4.88 -18.86 -3.97
C PRO A 184 -4.59 -19.79 -5.14
N ALA A 185 -5.46 -20.77 -5.42
CA ALA A 185 -5.27 -21.65 -6.58
C ALA A 185 -5.88 -21.08 -7.88
N CYS A 186 -6.57 -19.94 -7.80
CA CYS A 186 -7.12 -19.27 -8.97
C CYS A 186 -6.13 -18.21 -9.48
N PRO A 187 -5.47 -18.41 -10.64
CA PRO A 187 -4.48 -17.46 -11.15
C PRO A 187 -5.10 -16.20 -11.77
N ASN A 188 -6.40 -15.96 -11.57
CA ASN A 188 -7.10 -14.88 -12.24
C ASN A 188 -6.64 -13.50 -11.71
N ARG A 189 -5.94 -12.77 -12.57
CA ARG A 189 -5.55 -11.37 -12.38
C ARG A 189 -6.03 -10.56 -13.57
N THR A 190 -6.98 -9.66 -13.36
CA THR A 190 -7.67 -8.93 -14.45
C THR A 190 -7.84 -7.45 -14.13
N ARG A 191 -8.02 -6.63 -15.18
CA ARG A 191 -8.43 -5.22 -15.06
C ARG A 191 -9.91 -5.01 -15.41
N ILE A 192 -10.56 -6.07 -15.91
CA ILE A 192 -11.97 -6.02 -16.28
C ILE A 192 -12.78 -6.30 -15.03
N LEU A 193 -13.60 -5.34 -14.64
CA LEU A 193 -14.55 -5.51 -13.55
C LEU A 193 -15.75 -6.34 -14.05
N PRO A 194 -15.98 -7.55 -13.53
CA PRO A 194 -17.16 -8.33 -13.87
C PRO A 194 -18.44 -7.64 -13.41
N LEU A 195 -19.53 -7.85 -14.14
CA LEU A 195 -20.85 -7.31 -13.79
C LEU A 195 -21.60 -8.17 -12.77
N LYS A 196 -21.14 -9.42 -12.55
CA LYS A 196 -21.72 -10.31 -11.55
C LYS A 196 -21.10 -10.03 -10.19
N PHE A 197 -21.93 -9.64 -9.23
CA PHE A 197 -21.52 -9.37 -7.85
C PHE A 197 -22.21 -10.35 -6.90
N LEU A 198 -21.47 -10.77 -5.88
CA LEU A 198 -22.01 -11.45 -4.71
C LEU A 198 -21.77 -10.54 -3.50
N HIS A 199 -22.86 -10.17 -2.81
CA HIS A 199 -22.87 -9.08 -1.84
C HIS A 199 -22.33 -7.77 -2.46
N ASN A 200 -21.11 -7.36 -2.09
CA ASN A 200 -20.45 -6.15 -2.56
C ASN A 200 -19.17 -6.44 -3.36
N TYR A 201 -18.88 -7.71 -3.65
CA TYR A 201 -17.65 -8.11 -4.30
C TYR A 201 -17.92 -8.72 -5.68
N PRO A 202 -17.14 -8.35 -6.71
CA PRO A 202 -17.25 -8.95 -8.03
C PRO A 202 -16.88 -10.44 -7.97
N VAL A 203 -17.63 -11.27 -8.67
CA VAL A 203 -17.36 -12.72 -8.76
C VAL A 203 -16.30 -12.98 -9.82
N CYS A 204 -15.35 -13.86 -9.52
CA CYS A 204 -14.29 -14.24 -10.43
C CYS A 204 -14.85 -15.04 -11.63
N ASN A 205 -14.63 -14.54 -12.85
CA ASN A 205 -15.08 -15.22 -14.08
C ASN A 205 -14.33 -16.52 -14.41
N LEU A 206 -13.17 -16.78 -13.79
CA LEU A 206 -12.37 -17.98 -14.06
C LEU A 206 -12.85 -19.18 -13.24
N CYS A 207 -12.91 -19.05 -11.91
CA CYS A 207 -13.34 -20.14 -11.03
C CYS A 207 -14.83 -20.09 -10.65
N GLU A 208 -15.53 -18.99 -10.96
CA GLU A 208 -16.96 -18.71 -10.67
C GLU A 208 -17.39 -18.78 -9.19
N LYS A 209 -16.46 -19.10 -8.30
CA LYS A 209 -16.71 -19.30 -6.86
C LYS A 209 -16.08 -18.20 -6.01
N GLY A 210 -14.85 -17.79 -6.34
CA GLY A 210 -14.10 -16.80 -5.56
C GLY A 210 -14.53 -15.37 -5.85
N SER A 211 -14.41 -14.51 -4.85
CA SER A 211 -14.55 -13.06 -5.02
C SER A 211 -13.26 -12.43 -5.52
N LEU A 212 -13.38 -11.33 -6.25
CA LEU A 212 -12.27 -10.52 -6.76
C LEU A 212 -12.07 -9.29 -5.88
N TYR A 213 -10.81 -9.02 -5.55
CA TYR A 213 -10.38 -7.91 -4.69
C TYR A 213 -9.35 -7.07 -5.41
N ARG A 214 -9.22 -5.79 -5.03
CA ARG A 214 -8.19 -4.92 -5.61
C ARG A 214 -6.81 -5.37 -5.15
N GLU A 215 -5.91 -5.58 -6.11
CA GLU A 215 -4.50 -5.90 -5.83
C GLU A 215 -3.80 -4.75 -5.08
N TYR A 216 -4.18 -3.51 -5.36
CA TYR A 216 -3.71 -2.33 -4.63
C TYR A 216 -4.89 -1.54 -4.09
N THR A 217 -5.03 -1.54 -2.76
CA THR A 217 -6.23 -1.03 -2.10
C THR A 217 -6.16 0.49 -1.88
N GLN A 218 -7.33 1.09 -1.66
CA GLN A 218 -7.41 2.53 -1.33
C GLN A 218 -6.68 2.84 -0.01
N LYS A 219 -6.76 1.93 0.96
CA LYS A 219 -6.08 2.05 2.25
C LYS A 219 -4.56 2.02 2.06
N GLU A 220 -4.04 1.13 1.24
CA GLU A 220 -2.59 1.06 0.96
C GLU A 220 -2.07 2.35 0.30
N LEU A 221 -2.79 2.90 -0.67
CA LEU A 221 -2.44 4.19 -1.27
C LEU A 221 -2.44 5.31 -0.21
N TYR A 222 -3.50 5.38 0.61
CA TYR A 222 -3.59 6.38 1.67
C TYR A 222 -2.41 6.26 2.65
N MET A 223 -2.11 5.04 3.10
CA MET A 223 -1.00 4.77 4.00
C MET A 223 0.35 5.14 3.39
N GLN A 224 0.57 4.87 2.09
CA GLN A 224 1.78 5.26 1.37
C GLN A 224 1.97 6.78 1.32
N LEU A 225 0.89 7.53 1.10
CA LEU A 225 0.93 9.00 1.09
C LEU A 225 1.11 9.57 2.51
N CYS A 226 0.47 8.99 3.52
CA CYS A 226 0.70 9.34 4.92
C CYS A 226 2.14 9.06 5.36
N PHE A 227 2.73 7.95 4.90
CA PHE A 227 4.15 7.65 5.11
C PHE A 227 5.03 8.77 4.55
N PHE A 228 4.79 9.19 3.30
CA PHE A 228 5.52 10.32 2.71
C PHE A 228 5.34 11.63 3.48
N GLN A 229 4.18 11.86 4.09
CA GLN A 229 4.00 13.03 4.95
C GLN A 229 4.83 12.92 6.24
N GLN A 230 4.86 11.72 6.83
CA GLN A 230 5.52 11.45 8.10
C GLN A 230 7.05 11.53 8.02
N ILE A 231 7.66 11.05 6.93
CA ILE A 231 9.12 11.13 6.74
C ILE A 231 9.63 12.58 6.61
N PHE A 232 8.73 13.52 6.33
CA PHE A 232 9.04 14.95 6.29
C PHE A 232 8.49 15.73 7.50
N ASP A 233 7.87 15.05 8.48
CA ASP A 233 7.37 15.71 9.69
C ASP A 233 8.46 15.80 10.77
N ILE A 234 9.13 16.94 10.79
CA ILE A 234 10.18 17.25 11.77
C ILE A 234 9.67 18.01 13.00
N ARG A 235 8.36 18.29 13.11
CA ARG A 235 7.79 19.07 14.23
C ARG A 235 7.96 18.39 15.59
N LYS A 236 8.03 17.05 15.59
CA LYS A 236 8.18 16.24 16.80
C LYS A 236 9.63 16.10 17.26
N ILE A 237 10.60 16.67 16.52
CA ILE A 237 12.03 16.51 16.78
C ILE A 237 12.53 17.70 17.62
N SER A 238 13.04 17.43 18.81
CA SER A 238 13.54 18.45 19.76
C SER A 238 14.98 18.92 19.50
N LEU A 239 15.53 18.69 18.31
CA LEU A 239 16.90 19.09 17.97
C LEU A 239 16.95 20.54 17.47
N ARG A 240 18.13 21.18 17.56
CA ARG A 240 18.35 22.47 16.88
C ARG A 240 18.29 22.24 15.37
N ILE A 241 17.36 22.92 14.72
CA ILE A 241 17.09 22.82 13.28
C ILE A 241 17.44 24.17 12.65
N SER A 242 18.17 24.16 11.54
CA SER A 242 18.39 25.37 10.74
C SER A 242 17.09 25.81 10.08
N GLU A 243 16.86 27.12 9.96
CA GLU A 243 15.65 27.66 9.33
C GLU A 243 15.49 27.17 7.87
N ASP A 244 16.59 27.03 7.14
CA ASP A 244 16.58 26.49 5.77
C ASP A 244 16.11 25.04 5.73
N THR A 245 16.60 24.21 6.66
CA THR A 245 16.20 22.81 6.79
C THR A 245 14.72 22.73 7.18
N LEU A 246 14.27 23.56 8.14
CA LEU A 246 12.86 23.63 8.53
C LEU A 246 11.95 23.96 7.35
N ASN A 247 12.32 24.98 6.57
CA ASN A 247 11.58 25.41 5.39
C ASN A 247 11.55 24.34 4.28
N ALA A 248 12.66 23.63 4.05
CA ALA A 248 12.73 22.57 3.06
C ALA A 248 11.83 21.37 3.39
N TYR A 249 11.89 20.88 4.62
CA TYR A 249 11.02 19.80 5.10
C TYR A 249 9.55 20.25 5.10
N GLY A 250 9.26 21.50 5.49
CA GLY A 250 7.93 22.11 5.41
C GLY A 250 7.35 22.11 4.00
N LYS A 251 8.13 22.55 3.00
CA LYS A 251 7.73 22.55 1.58
C LYS A 251 7.43 21.15 1.04
N LEU A 252 8.28 20.16 1.39
CA LEU A 252 8.06 18.78 0.98
C LEU A 252 6.80 18.20 1.61
N ARG A 253 6.61 18.44 2.92
CA ARG A 253 5.42 17.98 3.65
C ARG A 253 4.14 18.61 3.12
N GLU A 254 4.12 19.91 2.86
CA GLU A 254 2.97 20.61 2.29
C GLU A 254 2.60 20.07 0.89
N MET A 255 3.61 19.70 0.09
CA MET A 255 3.38 19.10 -1.22
C MET A 255 2.66 17.74 -1.12
N VAL A 256 3.02 16.92 -0.13
CA VAL A 256 2.31 15.66 0.15
C VAL A 256 0.91 15.93 0.70
N GLU A 257 0.77 16.88 1.62
CA GLU A 257 -0.51 17.26 2.24
C GLU A 257 -1.52 17.75 1.19
N ARG A 258 -1.09 18.55 0.21
CA ARG A 258 -1.94 18.96 -0.93
C ARG A 258 -2.48 17.77 -1.71
N THR A 259 -1.66 16.72 -1.90
CA THR A 259 -2.07 15.50 -2.62
C THR A 259 -3.02 14.65 -1.76
N LEU A 260 -2.75 14.54 -0.45
CA LEU A 260 -3.63 13.84 0.50
C LEU A 260 -5.00 14.49 0.62
N ASN A 261 -5.08 15.82 0.62
CA ASN A 261 -6.34 16.55 0.71
C ASN A 261 -7.25 16.38 -0.52
N GLN A 262 -6.69 15.96 -1.66
CA GLN A 262 -7.47 15.58 -2.84
C GLN A 262 -8.04 14.15 -2.73
N SER A 263 -7.55 13.35 -1.78
CA SER A 263 -7.99 11.96 -1.62
C SER A 263 -9.26 11.88 -0.78
N ASN A 264 -10.30 11.18 -1.26
CA ASN A 264 -11.56 11.00 -0.53
C ASN A 264 -11.43 10.31 0.85
N TYR A 265 -10.28 9.67 1.13
CA TYR A 265 -10.03 8.98 2.38
C TYR A 265 -9.55 9.91 3.51
N SER A 266 -9.09 11.14 3.19
CA SER A 266 -8.62 12.11 4.20
C SER A 266 -9.76 12.93 4.82
N VAL A 267 -10.94 12.97 4.18
CA VAL A 267 -12.06 13.79 4.61
C VAL A 267 -13.23 12.90 5.02
N ILE A 268 -13.46 12.79 6.32
CA ILE A 268 -14.68 12.16 6.86
C ILE A 268 -15.75 13.23 6.99
N ASN A 269 -16.77 13.16 6.14
CA ASN A 269 -17.93 14.05 6.26
C ASN A 269 -18.85 13.52 7.38
N LEU A 270 -18.67 14.05 8.60
CA LEU A 270 -19.47 13.67 9.77
C LEU A 270 -20.97 13.93 9.56
N THR A 271 -21.33 14.98 8.81
CA THR A 271 -22.74 15.27 8.50
C THR A 271 -23.38 14.14 7.71
N LYS A 272 -22.70 13.61 6.68
CA LYS A 272 -23.18 12.43 5.93
C LYS A 272 -23.19 11.17 6.79
N LEU A 273 -22.20 10.99 7.66
CA LEU A 273 -22.09 9.82 8.53
C LEU A 273 -23.24 9.75 9.55
N PHE A 274 -23.59 10.88 10.17
CA PHE A 274 -24.61 10.96 11.21
C PHE A 274 -25.99 11.39 10.71
N GLN A 275 -26.17 11.58 9.40
CA GLN A 275 -27.44 12.00 8.80
C GLN A 275 -28.63 11.13 9.23
N LYS A 276 -28.41 9.81 9.38
CA LYS A 276 -29.44 8.85 9.82
C LYS A 276 -29.67 8.81 11.33
N VAL A 277 -28.73 9.33 12.12
CA VAL A 277 -28.83 9.39 13.59
C VAL A 277 -29.55 10.67 14.03
N THR A 278 -29.36 11.76 13.28
CA THR A 278 -30.00 13.06 13.55
C THR A 278 -31.43 13.15 13.02
N SER A 279 -31.87 12.25 12.14
CA SER A 279 -33.25 12.18 11.65
C SER A 279 -34.18 11.44 12.62
N ARG A 280 -34.32 11.94 13.85
CA ARG A 280 -35.54 11.67 14.64
C ARG A 280 -36.58 12.73 14.24
N PRO A 281 -37.81 12.36 13.88
CA PRO A 281 -38.81 13.34 13.49
C PRO A 281 -39.20 14.16 14.71
N VAL A 282 -38.81 15.44 14.73
CA VAL A 282 -39.43 16.42 15.61
C VAL A 282 -40.89 16.51 15.14
N LYS A 283 -41.82 15.98 15.94
CA LYS A 283 -43.26 16.24 15.73
C LYS A 283 -43.45 17.76 15.82
N LYS A 284 -43.75 18.40 14.69
CA LYS A 284 -44.15 19.81 14.69
C LYS A 284 -45.56 19.88 15.28
N GLU A 285 -45.69 20.40 16.49
CA GLU A 285 -46.96 20.95 16.94
C GLU A 285 -47.33 22.15 16.05
N PRO A 286 -48.61 22.32 15.67
CA PRO A 286 -49.02 23.40 14.79
C PRO A 286 -48.93 24.75 15.50
N LEU A 287 -48.13 25.65 14.93
CA LEU A 287 -47.99 27.04 15.36
C LEU A 287 -49.33 27.79 15.23
N VAL A 288 -49.88 28.22 16.36
CA VAL A 288 -50.94 29.23 16.44
C VAL A 288 -50.40 30.54 15.89
N LYS A 289 -51.13 31.15 14.96
CA LYS A 289 -50.81 32.45 14.35
C LYS A 289 -51.09 33.57 15.35
N THR A 290 -50.08 34.35 15.71
CA THR A 290 -50.24 35.74 16.14
C THR A 290 -49.16 36.60 15.49
N GLU A 291 -49.62 37.75 14.99
CA GLU A 291 -48.92 38.74 14.16
C GLU A 291 -48.19 39.79 15.03
N PRO A 292 -47.45 40.77 14.46
CA PRO A 292 -46.01 40.91 14.68
C PRO A 292 -45.63 42.08 15.61
N GLY A 293 -44.52 41.93 16.35
CA GLY A 293 -43.98 43.02 17.17
C GLY A 293 -42.58 42.74 17.73
N ILE A 294 -41.57 43.36 17.09
CA ILE A 294 -40.41 44.05 17.70
C ILE A 294 -39.50 43.26 18.68
N LYS A 295 -38.25 43.05 18.19
CA LYS A 295 -36.93 42.99 18.86
C LYS A 295 -36.71 42.07 20.06
N THR A 296 -35.76 41.13 19.91
CA THR A 296 -34.59 40.86 20.80
C THR A 296 -33.81 39.65 20.23
N GLU A 297 -32.55 39.84 19.87
CA GLU A 297 -31.34 39.38 20.57
C GLU A 297 -30.87 37.96 20.21
N GLN A 298 -29.61 37.93 19.78
CA GLN A 298 -28.57 36.89 19.92
C GLN A 298 -29.00 35.43 20.14
N MET A 299 -28.54 34.55 19.24
CA MET A 299 -27.74 33.37 19.62
C MET A 299 -27.03 32.82 18.38
N SER A 300 -25.80 33.29 18.17
CA SER A 300 -24.82 32.72 17.26
C SER A 300 -24.29 31.40 17.85
N PHE A 301 -24.72 30.26 17.31
CA PHE A 301 -24.02 28.98 17.56
C PHE A 301 -22.88 28.82 16.56
N ALA A 302 -21.67 29.16 17.03
CA ALA A 302 -20.42 28.81 16.37
C ALA A 302 -20.20 27.28 16.50
N ILE A 303 -20.26 26.56 15.38
CA ILE A 303 -19.76 25.18 15.32
C ILE A 303 -18.29 25.26 14.95
N SER A 304 -17.46 25.16 15.99
CA SER A 304 -16.01 25.10 15.93
C SER A 304 -15.56 23.94 15.02
N LYS A 305 -14.67 24.25 14.07
CA LYS A 305 -13.92 23.26 13.28
C LYS A 305 -12.90 22.59 14.19
N THR A 306 -13.25 21.47 14.80
CA THR A 306 -12.27 20.65 15.52
C THR A 306 -11.54 19.76 14.52
N LYS A 307 -10.30 20.15 14.19
CA LYS A 307 -9.33 19.34 13.47
C LYS A 307 -8.84 18.27 14.44
N ILE A 308 -9.22 17.01 14.25
CA ILE A 308 -8.73 15.90 15.09
C ILE A 308 -7.30 15.60 14.66
N ILE A 309 -6.40 15.57 15.66
CA ILE A 309 -4.96 15.31 15.59
C ILE A 309 -4.69 13.85 15.24
#